data_AF-A0A520IQ22-F1
#
_entry.id   AF-A0A520IQ22-F1
#
_cell.length_a   1.000
_cell.length_b   1.000
_cell.length_c   1.000
_cell.angle_alpha   90.00
_cell.angle_beta   90.00
_cell.angle_gamma   90.00
#
_symmetry.space_group_name_H-M   'P 1'
#
loop_
_entity.id
_entity.type
_entity.pdbx_description
1 polymer ?
#
loop_
_entity_poly.entity_id
_entity_poly.type
_entity_poly.pdbx_seq_one_letter_code
_entity_poly.pdbx_strand_id
1 'polypeptide(L)'
;GADWLWETDAMRRIVRASPRFAVACGLEPGAIDGMPLLQLLAGPSWDSGEFAPELRTLAEKLRRRESFRDVSLPVTIGGQGRWWDIAASPRFGDDGEFYGFRGVISDITELRASEDRINRMARFDVLTGLPNRLMINETLVRTMGEADRWGGRYAFMMLDLDRFKAVNDTLGHPIGDRLLGRVSERLEGLMADGNLCGRLGGDEFAVIVRDATDAGAIDDLARRIIETLSQPYDIDAHTLYIGASVGIAIGPRDGRTAEMLVRSADLALYRAKDAGRGVYRSYEPELHVKAEERRILEMALRTALENGEMHLEYQPVVDARGERLVAFEALLRWTSPRFGIIAPEKFIPLAEDARLIAPIGAWALRTACEEAAKWPSDIRVAVNVSADQLQNPNFVTTVTSALANTGLSADRLELEVTESVFLTEALGATKVLERLLDLGVRLSLDDFGVGHSSLGYLSRTRFSSIKIDRSFVRDAAAGTREAVA
;
A
#
# COMPACT_ATOMS: atom_id res chain seq x y z
N GLY A 1 25.45 34.68 -17.39
CA GLY A 1 26.36 34.63 -18.54
C GLY A 1 26.65 36.04 -18.98
N ALA A 2 27.87 36.32 -19.44
CA ALA A 2 28.17 37.63 -20.02
C ALA A 2 27.97 37.56 -21.52
N ASP A 3 27.05 38.37 -22.00
CA ASP A 3 26.71 38.55 -23.40
C ASP A 3 27.92 39.07 -24.21
N TRP A 4 28.18 38.44 -25.35
CA TRP A 4 29.25 38.79 -26.27
C TRP A 4 28.70 39.58 -27.46
N LEU A 5 29.09 40.85 -27.55
CA LEU A 5 28.69 41.71 -28.66
C LEU A 5 29.54 41.43 -29.90
N TRP A 6 28.88 41.46 -31.07
CA TRP A 6 29.52 41.32 -32.36
C TRP A 6 28.80 42.14 -33.44
N GLU A 7 29.54 42.54 -34.47
CA GLU A 7 29.05 43.19 -35.67
C GLU A 7 29.71 42.56 -36.89
N THR A 8 28.95 42.44 -37.99
CA THR A 8 29.50 42.04 -39.29
C THR A 8 29.39 43.16 -40.32
N ASP A 9 30.17 43.04 -41.39
CA ASP A 9 29.95 43.77 -42.64
C ASP A 9 28.81 43.15 -43.48
N ALA A 10 28.56 43.73 -44.66
CA ALA A 10 27.60 43.24 -45.65
C ALA A 10 27.94 41.83 -46.18
N MET A 11 29.21 41.44 -46.11
CA MET A 11 29.72 40.12 -46.51
C MET A 11 29.68 39.10 -45.35
N ARG A 12 29.10 39.47 -44.19
CA ARG A 12 28.95 38.65 -42.97
C ARG A 12 30.29 38.26 -42.32
N ARG A 13 31.33 39.06 -42.57
CA ARG A 13 32.61 38.98 -41.85
C ARG A 13 32.53 39.83 -40.60
N ILE A 14 33.08 39.34 -39.50
CA ILE A 14 33.09 40.05 -38.22
C ILE A 14 33.98 41.29 -38.39
N VAL A 15 33.45 42.48 -38.11
CA VAL A 15 34.20 43.75 -38.17
C VAL A 15 34.43 44.35 -36.80
N ARG A 16 33.67 43.90 -35.81
CA ARG A 16 33.80 44.29 -34.43
C ARG A 16 33.31 43.16 -33.56
N ALA A 17 34.14 42.68 -32.65
CA ALA A 17 33.75 41.73 -31.63
C ALA A 17 34.23 42.20 -30.26
N SER A 18 33.48 41.90 -29.21
CA SER A 18 34.01 42.05 -27.86
C SER A 18 35.23 41.15 -27.65
N PRO A 19 36.28 41.57 -26.92
CA PRO A 19 37.47 40.74 -26.67
C PRO A 19 37.12 39.37 -26.04
N ARG A 20 36.05 39.34 -25.25
CA ARG A 20 35.54 38.13 -24.61
C ARG A 20 34.97 37.13 -25.62
N PHE A 21 34.44 37.60 -26.75
CA PHE A 21 33.96 36.72 -27.81
C PHE A 21 35.12 35.97 -28.48
N ALA A 22 36.21 36.67 -28.81
CA ALA A 22 37.41 36.04 -29.37
C ALA A 22 37.97 34.96 -28.43
N VAL A 23 38.11 35.29 -27.14
CA VAL A 23 38.56 34.34 -26.11
C VAL A 23 37.60 33.15 -25.96
N ALA A 24 36.29 33.37 -26.04
CA ALA A 24 35.30 32.30 -25.99
C ALA A 24 35.36 31.36 -27.19
N CYS A 25 35.85 31.84 -28.34
CA CYS A 25 36.13 31.02 -29.53
C CYS A 25 37.51 30.33 -29.47
N GLY A 26 38.30 30.54 -28.40
CA GLY A 26 39.67 30.04 -28.30
C GLY A 26 40.68 30.82 -29.15
N LEU A 27 40.38 32.09 -29.48
CA LEU A 27 41.22 32.97 -30.30
C LEU A 27 41.77 34.14 -29.48
N GLU A 28 42.91 34.67 -29.89
CA GLU A 28 43.46 35.92 -29.34
C GLU A 28 42.57 37.13 -29.71
N PRO A 29 42.42 38.14 -28.84
CA PRO A 29 41.67 39.36 -29.15
C PRO A 29 42.16 40.01 -30.46
N GLY A 30 41.23 40.31 -31.36
CA GLY A 30 41.51 40.90 -32.68
C GLY A 30 41.76 39.87 -33.80
N ALA A 31 42.11 38.61 -33.48
CA ALA A 31 42.23 37.55 -34.50
C ALA A 31 40.88 37.16 -35.12
N ILE A 32 39.78 37.47 -34.43
CA ILE A 32 38.40 37.21 -34.87
C ILE A 32 37.92 38.18 -35.97
N ASP A 33 38.55 39.36 -36.09
CA ASP A 33 38.14 40.37 -37.06
C ASP A 33 38.48 39.92 -38.50
N GLY A 34 37.56 40.12 -39.43
CA GLY A 34 37.63 39.68 -40.82
C GLY A 34 37.18 38.23 -41.08
N MET A 35 36.96 37.43 -40.03
CA MET A 35 36.50 36.04 -40.16
C MET A 35 35.01 35.97 -40.52
N PRO A 36 34.57 35.05 -41.42
CA PRO A 36 33.16 34.81 -41.67
C PRO A 36 32.45 34.25 -40.43
N LEU A 37 31.35 34.86 -40.01
CA LEU A 37 30.64 34.47 -38.77
C LEU A 37 30.21 32.99 -38.79
N LEU A 38 29.67 32.51 -39.90
CA LEU A 38 29.21 31.12 -40.01
C LEU A 38 30.36 30.10 -39.97
N GLN A 39 31.53 30.47 -40.50
CA GLN A 39 32.72 29.63 -40.43
C GLN A 39 33.20 29.49 -38.99
N LEU A 40 33.24 30.62 -38.26
CA LEU A 40 33.61 30.63 -36.86
C LEU A 40 32.67 29.75 -36.02
N LEU A 41 31.36 29.83 -36.24
CA LEU A 41 30.35 29.06 -35.50
C LEU A 41 30.32 27.57 -35.88
N ALA A 42 30.62 27.24 -37.14
CA ALA A 42 30.75 25.85 -37.58
C ALA A 42 31.97 25.16 -36.95
N GLY A 43 33.05 25.91 -36.71
CA GLY A 43 34.30 25.37 -36.19
C GLY A 43 34.82 24.22 -37.07
N PRO A 44 35.25 23.08 -36.49
CA PRO A 44 35.76 21.92 -37.25
C PRO A 44 34.78 21.36 -38.30
N SER A 45 33.47 21.57 -38.11
CA SER A 45 32.46 21.07 -39.06
C SER A 45 32.50 21.82 -40.40
N TRP A 46 33.13 23.00 -40.47
CA TRP A 46 33.25 23.79 -41.70
C TRP A 46 33.91 23.03 -42.84
N ASP A 47 35.02 22.35 -42.56
CA ASP A 47 35.79 21.63 -43.58
C ASP A 47 35.14 20.29 -43.94
N SER A 48 34.35 19.71 -43.03
CA SER A 48 33.61 18.46 -43.26
C SER A 48 32.33 18.63 -44.07
N GLY A 49 31.74 19.84 -44.09
CA GLY A 49 30.43 20.12 -44.68
C GLY A 49 29.23 19.58 -43.89
N GLU A 50 29.45 18.90 -42.76
CA GLU A 50 28.40 18.37 -41.89
C GLU A 50 27.88 19.43 -40.92
N PHE A 51 27.02 20.31 -41.44
CA PHE A 51 26.43 21.39 -40.64
C PHE A 51 25.20 20.95 -39.85
N ALA A 52 25.16 21.35 -38.57
CA ALA A 52 23.97 21.24 -37.73
C ALA A 52 22.76 21.98 -38.37
N PRO A 53 21.52 21.45 -38.28
CA PRO A 53 20.32 22.09 -38.83
C PRO A 53 20.12 23.54 -38.36
N GLU A 54 20.53 23.84 -37.13
CA GLU A 54 20.45 25.14 -36.49
C GLU A 54 21.36 26.17 -37.17
N LEU A 55 22.56 25.75 -37.57
CA LEU A 55 23.50 26.61 -38.30
C LEU A 55 22.96 26.95 -39.71
N ARG A 56 22.28 26.01 -40.36
CA ARG A 56 21.59 26.27 -41.65
C ARG A 56 20.46 27.28 -41.48
N THR A 57 19.70 27.16 -40.39
CA THR A 57 18.63 28.09 -40.03
C THR A 57 19.17 29.50 -39.81
N LEU A 58 20.31 29.62 -39.11
CA LEU A 58 21.00 30.90 -38.94
C LEU A 58 21.47 31.49 -40.27
N ALA A 59 22.07 30.66 -41.14
CA ALA A 59 22.53 31.09 -42.46
C ALA A 59 21.39 31.65 -43.32
N GLU A 60 20.21 31.02 -43.27
CA GLU A 60 19.00 31.50 -43.95
C GLU A 60 18.51 32.84 -43.42
N LYS A 61 18.47 33.01 -42.08
CA LYS A 61 18.08 34.28 -41.45
C LYS A 61 19.04 35.42 -41.82
N LEU A 62 20.35 35.15 -41.81
CA LEU A 62 21.37 36.09 -42.27
C LEU A 62 21.22 36.43 -43.76
N ARG A 63 20.78 35.46 -44.58
CA ARG A 63 20.52 35.66 -46.01
C ARG A 63 19.32 36.56 -46.27
N ARG A 64 18.24 36.37 -45.50
CA ARG A 64 17.01 37.17 -45.63
C ARG A 64 17.10 38.56 -45.01
N ARG A 65 18.19 38.87 -44.29
CA ARG A 65 18.40 40.16 -43.62
C ARG A 65 17.30 40.45 -42.59
N GLU A 66 16.82 39.41 -41.92
CA GLU A 66 15.77 39.51 -40.91
C GLU A 66 16.39 39.69 -39.51
N SER A 67 15.69 40.40 -38.62
CA SER A 67 16.01 40.33 -37.19
C SER A 67 15.67 38.96 -36.65
N PHE A 68 16.51 38.42 -35.76
CA PHE A 68 16.26 37.15 -35.10
C PHE A 68 16.72 37.18 -33.65
N ARG A 69 16.08 36.35 -32.83
CA ARG A 69 16.39 36.08 -31.43
C ARG A 69 16.26 34.58 -31.18
N ASP A 70 16.88 34.12 -30.10
CA ASP A 70 16.74 32.76 -29.57
C ASP A 70 17.11 31.67 -30.60
N VAL A 71 18.11 31.95 -31.45
CA VAL A 71 18.69 30.94 -32.34
C VAL A 71 19.79 30.20 -31.58
N SER A 72 19.42 29.09 -30.94
CA SER A 72 20.35 28.19 -30.25
C SER A 72 21.06 27.28 -31.23
N LEU A 73 22.38 27.13 -31.13
CA LEU A 73 23.14 26.17 -31.94
C LEU A 73 24.26 25.50 -31.13
N PRO A 74 24.62 24.25 -31.47
CA PRO A 74 25.78 23.61 -30.91
C PRO A 74 27.05 24.18 -31.56
N VAL A 75 28.06 24.47 -30.74
CA VAL A 75 29.41 24.88 -31.20
C VAL A 75 30.46 24.01 -30.52
N THR A 76 31.60 23.79 -31.17
CA THR A 76 32.71 23.03 -30.59
C THR A 76 33.92 23.93 -30.40
N ILE A 77 34.29 24.19 -29.14
CA ILE A 77 35.44 25.03 -28.78
C ILE A 77 36.44 24.17 -28.01
N GLY A 78 37.69 24.08 -28.49
CA GLY A 78 38.75 23.33 -27.82
C GLY A 78 38.43 21.83 -27.60
N GLY A 79 37.61 21.24 -28.48
CA GLY A 79 37.14 19.85 -28.36
C GLY A 79 35.96 19.63 -27.41
N GLN A 80 35.43 20.68 -26.79
CA GLN A 80 34.23 20.61 -25.95
C GLN A 80 33.00 21.16 -26.68
N GLY A 81 31.90 20.40 -26.61
CA GLY A 81 30.60 20.85 -27.11
C GLY A 81 29.98 21.90 -26.17
N ARG A 82 29.53 23.01 -26.75
CA ARG A 82 28.84 24.12 -26.08
C ARG A 82 27.55 24.46 -26.83
N TRP A 83 26.64 25.15 -26.15
CA TRP A 83 25.41 25.67 -26.72
C TRP A 83 25.38 27.18 -26.62
N TRP A 84 25.26 27.85 -27.75
CA TRP A 84 25.22 29.30 -27.84
C TRP A 84 23.89 29.78 -28.40
N ASP A 85 23.35 30.83 -27.79
CA ASP A 85 22.19 31.57 -28.29
C ASP A 85 22.64 32.82 -29.03
N ILE A 86 22.06 33.04 -30.21
CA ILE A 86 22.38 34.19 -31.04
C ILE A 86 21.14 35.02 -31.31
N ALA A 87 21.27 36.33 -31.07
CA ALA A 87 20.31 37.33 -31.49
C ALA A 87 21.01 38.42 -32.31
N ALA A 88 20.40 38.86 -33.42
CA ALA A 88 20.93 39.95 -34.22
C ALA A 88 19.85 40.73 -34.95
N SER A 89 20.17 41.99 -35.27
CA SER A 89 19.40 42.84 -36.16
C SER A 89 20.27 43.31 -37.33
N PRO A 90 19.70 43.41 -38.54
CA PRO A 90 20.39 44.01 -39.68
C PRO A 90 20.64 45.50 -39.42
N ARG A 91 21.73 46.02 -39.99
CA ARG A 91 22.11 47.43 -39.98
C ARG A 91 22.00 47.98 -41.40
N PHE A 92 21.36 49.13 -41.53
CA PHE A 92 21.23 49.85 -42.80
C PHE A 92 21.76 51.27 -42.67
N GLY A 93 22.33 51.80 -43.75
CA GLY A 93 22.66 53.23 -43.90
C GLY A 93 21.42 54.08 -44.15
N ASP A 94 21.59 55.40 -44.15
CA ASP A 94 20.49 56.37 -44.37
C ASP A 94 19.90 56.27 -45.79
N ASP A 95 20.62 55.69 -46.73
CA ASP A 95 20.24 55.40 -48.12
C ASP A 95 19.57 54.02 -48.29
N GLY A 96 19.41 53.25 -47.21
CA GLY A 96 18.89 51.89 -47.23
C GLY A 96 19.92 50.83 -47.62
N GLU A 97 21.20 51.17 -47.77
CA GLU A 97 22.26 50.20 -48.03
C GLU A 97 22.48 49.27 -46.82
N PHE A 98 22.62 47.97 -47.07
CA PHE A 98 22.84 46.99 -46.00
C PHE A 98 24.31 46.95 -45.57
N TYR A 99 24.59 47.29 -44.31
CA TYR A 99 25.95 47.35 -43.76
C TYR A 99 26.36 46.11 -42.96
N GLY A 100 25.47 45.14 -42.76
CA GLY A 100 25.74 43.91 -42.01
C GLY A 100 24.81 43.75 -40.82
N PHE A 101 25.23 42.99 -39.82
CA PHE A 101 24.44 42.73 -38.62
C PHE A 101 25.12 43.27 -37.37
N ARG A 102 24.32 43.57 -36.36
CA ARG A 102 24.79 43.74 -34.98
C ARG A 102 24.01 42.80 -34.10
N GLY A 103 24.72 42.05 -33.26
CA GLY A 103 24.11 41.03 -32.45
C GLY A 103 24.85 40.78 -31.14
N VAL A 104 24.30 39.81 -30.44
CA VAL A 104 24.79 39.29 -29.17
C VAL A 104 24.82 37.77 -29.26
N ILE A 105 25.84 37.17 -28.64
CA ILE A 105 25.93 35.73 -28.40
C ILE A 105 26.03 35.49 -26.90
N SER A 106 25.29 34.51 -26.40
CA SER A 106 25.31 34.13 -25.00
C SER A 106 25.60 32.63 -24.88
N ASP A 107 26.52 32.24 -24.00
CA ASP A 107 26.76 30.83 -23.67
C ASP A 107 25.66 30.33 -22.73
N ILE A 108 24.81 29.43 -23.24
CA ILE A 108 23.70 28.81 -22.52
C ILE A 108 24.02 27.37 -22.12
N THR A 109 25.27 26.93 -22.22
CA THR A 109 25.67 25.54 -21.90
C THR A 109 25.34 25.19 -20.46
N GLU A 110 25.70 26.05 -19.50
CA GLU A 110 25.38 25.84 -18.08
C GLU A 110 23.88 25.96 -17.80
N LEU A 111 23.19 26.87 -18.50
CA LEU A 111 21.75 27.05 -18.36
C LEU A 111 21.01 25.79 -18.80
N ARG A 112 21.31 25.26 -20.00
CA ARG A 112 20.73 24.00 -20.49
C ARG A 112 21.11 22.80 -19.63
N ALA A 113 22.37 22.70 -19.19
CA ALA A 113 22.78 21.62 -18.29
C ALA A 113 22.03 21.68 -16.94
N SER A 114 21.77 22.89 -16.44
CA SER A 114 20.95 23.13 -15.26
C SER A 114 19.48 22.76 -15.50
N GLU A 115 18.88 23.20 -16.61
CA GLU A 115 17.51 22.87 -16.99
C GLU A 115 17.31 21.35 -17.17
N ASP A 116 18.24 20.67 -17.84
CA ASP A 116 18.24 19.21 -17.98
C ASP A 116 18.41 18.49 -16.64
N ARG A 117 19.20 19.07 -15.72
CA ARG A 117 19.34 18.56 -14.36
C ARG A 117 18.06 18.79 -13.55
N ILE A 118 17.42 19.96 -13.65
CA ILE A 118 16.15 20.28 -13.01
C ILE A 118 15.04 19.35 -13.53
N ASN A 119 14.96 19.16 -14.84
CA ASN A 119 14.00 18.24 -15.46
C ASN A 119 14.21 16.78 -15.02
N ARG A 120 15.47 16.35 -14.86
CA ARG A 120 15.78 15.04 -14.28
C ARG A 120 15.43 14.96 -12.81
N MET A 121 15.79 15.94 -11.99
CA MET A 121 15.44 15.97 -10.56
C MET A 121 13.93 16.01 -10.32
N ALA A 122 13.17 16.60 -11.24
CA ALA A 122 11.71 16.63 -11.17
C ALA A 122 11.07 15.24 -11.43
N ARG A 123 11.74 14.37 -12.20
CA ARG A 123 11.16 13.08 -12.67
C ARG A 123 11.83 11.83 -12.12
N PHE A 124 13.02 11.94 -11.53
CA PHE A 124 13.77 10.81 -11.00
C PHE A 124 14.05 10.99 -9.51
N ASP A 125 14.08 9.89 -8.78
CA ASP A 125 14.47 9.83 -7.38
C ASP A 125 15.98 9.96 -7.26
N VAL A 126 16.46 10.94 -6.48
CA VAL A 126 17.88 11.28 -6.40
C VAL A 126 18.71 10.18 -5.77
N LEU A 127 18.11 9.39 -4.86
CA LEU A 127 18.81 8.31 -4.17
C LEU A 127 19.00 7.09 -5.08
N THR A 128 17.95 6.69 -5.77
CA THR A 128 17.93 5.42 -6.52
C THR A 128 18.14 5.57 -8.02
N GLY A 129 18.00 6.77 -8.56
CA GLY A 129 18.03 7.02 -10.01
C GLY A 129 16.78 6.54 -10.76
N LEU A 130 15.85 5.86 -10.09
CA LEU A 130 14.60 5.40 -10.70
C LEU A 130 13.61 6.55 -10.93
N PRO A 131 12.64 6.39 -11.85
CA PRO A 131 11.47 7.26 -11.94
C PRO A 131 10.84 7.51 -10.56
N ASN A 132 10.56 8.77 -10.25
CA ASN A 132 9.90 9.15 -9.01
C ASN A 132 8.37 9.05 -9.14
N ARG A 133 7.66 9.36 -8.05
CA ARG A 133 6.19 9.36 -8.00
C ARG A 133 5.53 10.18 -9.12
N LEU A 134 6.11 11.33 -9.50
CA LEU A 134 5.57 12.16 -10.58
C LEU A 134 5.67 11.45 -11.93
N MET A 135 6.86 10.94 -12.28
CA MET A 135 7.07 10.26 -13.56
C MET A 135 6.30 8.93 -13.66
N ILE A 136 6.14 8.21 -12.54
CA ILE A 136 5.30 7.01 -12.47
C ILE A 136 3.85 7.37 -12.78
N ASN A 137 3.31 8.42 -12.17
CA ASN A 137 1.92 8.84 -12.43
C ASN A 137 1.72 9.32 -13.87
N GLU A 138 2.63 10.15 -14.41
CA GLU A 138 2.61 10.59 -15.81
C GLU A 138 2.63 9.37 -16.77
N THR A 139 3.48 8.38 -16.49
CA THR A 139 3.59 7.17 -17.32
C THR A 139 2.35 6.29 -17.19
N LEU A 140 1.78 6.17 -15.99
CA LEU A 140 0.56 5.40 -15.77
C LEU A 140 -0.60 6.00 -16.57
N VAL A 141 -0.84 7.30 -16.44
CA VAL A 141 -1.90 8.01 -17.21
C VAL A 141 -1.72 7.83 -18.71
N ARG A 142 -0.49 7.94 -19.23
CA ARG A 142 -0.20 7.69 -20.65
C ARG A 142 -0.51 6.25 -21.05
N THR A 143 -0.08 5.27 -20.25
CA THR A 143 -0.30 3.84 -20.50
C THR A 143 -1.80 3.51 -20.53
N MET A 144 -2.56 4.07 -19.59
CA MET A 144 -4.02 3.95 -19.55
C MET A 144 -4.66 4.49 -20.84
N GLY A 145 -4.28 5.70 -21.26
CA GLY A 145 -4.83 6.30 -22.48
C GLY A 145 -4.41 5.60 -23.78
N GLU A 146 -3.25 4.95 -23.81
CA GLU A 146 -2.85 4.05 -24.90
C GLU A 146 -3.71 2.78 -24.91
N ALA A 147 -3.82 2.10 -23.78
CA ALA A 147 -4.60 0.87 -23.67
C ALA A 147 -6.09 1.08 -23.96
N ASP A 148 -6.71 2.16 -23.47
CA ASP A 148 -8.12 2.47 -23.73
C ASP A 148 -8.40 2.68 -25.23
N ARG A 149 -7.42 3.19 -26.00
CA ARG A 149 -7.54 3.35 -27.46
C ARG A 149 -7.51 2.03 -28.22
N TRP A 150 -6.78 1.04 -27.72
CA TRP A 150 -6.57 -0.26 -28.38
C TRP A 150 -7.34 -1.41 -27.72
N GLY A 151 -8.13 -1.15 -26.68
CA GLY A 151 -8.82 -2.18 -25.90
C GLY A 151 -7.87 -3.08 -25.10
N GLY A 152 -6.67 -2.59 -24.78
CA GLY A 152 -5.64 -3.32 -24.05
C GLY A 152 -5.87 -3.39 -22.54
N ARG A 153 -5.11 -4.26 -21.87
CA ARG A 153 -5.03 -4.33 -20.41
C ARG A 153 -3.66 -3.88 -19.95
N TYR A 154 -3.60 -3.30 -18.76
CA TYR A 154 -2.37 -2.86 -18.11
C TYR A 154 -2.44 -3.21 -16.63
N ALA A 155 -1.28 -3.34 -15.99
CA ALA A 155 -1.21 -3.59 -14.56
C ALA A 155 -0.35 -2.55 -13.87
N PHE A 156 -0.74 -2.24 -12.63
CA PHE A 156 0.05 -1.45 -11.71
C PHE A 156 0.33 -2.30 -10.48
N MET A 157 1.61 -2.44 -10.15
CA MET A 157 2.07 -3.16 -8.97
C MET A 157 2.63 -2.16 -7.97
N MET A 158 2.19 -2.25 -6.72
CA MET A 158 2.75 -1.55 -5.58
C MET A 158 3.61 -2.51 -4.77
N LEU A 159 4.80 -2.08 -4.35
CA LEU A 159 5.77 -2.90 -3.64
C LEU A 159 6.20 -2.21 -2.36
N ASP A 160 6.43 -2.99 -1.32
CA ASP A 160 6.98 -2.53 -0.03
C ASP A 160 8.06 -3.50 0.44
N LEU A 161 9.17 -2.96 0.93
CA LEU A 161 10.28 -3.76 1.44
C LEU A 161 10.02 -4.21 2.88
N ASP A 162 9.82 -5.50 3.07
CA ASP A 162 9.57 -6.07 4.38
C ASP A 162 10.79 -5.93 5.28
N ARG A 163 10.56 -5.44 6.51
CA ARG A 163 11.59 -5.24 7.55
C ARG A 163 12.66 -4.20 7.20
N PHE A 164 12.48 -3.37 6.17
CA PHE A 164 13.42 -2.29 5.86
C PHE A 164 13.64 -1.33 7.04
N LYS A 165 12.57 -0.98 7.76
CA LYS A 165 12.66 -0.17 8.98
C LYS A 165 13.63 -0.75 10.02
N ALA A 166 13.64 -2.07 10.22
CA ALA A 166 14.53 -2.71 11.19
C ALA A 166 16.00 -2.57 10.79
N VAL A 167 16.31 -2.52 9.49
CA VAL A 167 17.66 -2.23 8.98
C VAL A 167 18.08 -0.80 9.36
N ASN A 168 17.21 0.19 9.11
CA ASN A 168 17.49 1.57 9.48
C ASN A 168 17.65 1.77 10.99
N ASP A 169 16.79 1.14 11.78
CA ASP A 169 16.83 1.23 13.24
C ASP A 169 18.09 0.58 13.83
N THR A 170 18.66 -0.43 13.17
CA THR A 170 19.83 -1.19 13.67
C THR A 170 21.16 -0.66 13.13
N LEU A 171 21.23 -0.30 11.85
CA LEU A 171 22.47 0.01 11.13
C LEU A 171 22.55 1.45 10.61
N GLY A 172 21.46 2.22 10.78
CA GLY A 172 21.37 3.62 10.40
C GLY A 172 20.99 3.86 8.93
N HIS A 173 20.47 5.07 8.69
CA HIS A 173 19.99 5.52 7.38
C HIS A 173 21.01 5.37 6.23
N PRO A 174 22.32 5.63 6.38
CA PRO A 174 23.27 5.48 5.28
C PRO A 174 23.37 4.06 4.71
N ILE A 175 23.21 3.03 5.56
CA ILE A 175 23.18 1.62 5.13
C ILE A 175 21.85 1.34 4.40
N GLY A 176 20.73 1.84 4.94
CA GLY A 176 19.42 1.73 4.29
C GLY A 176 19.37 2.40 2.93
N ASP A 177 20.00 3.56 2.77
CA ASP A 177 20.10 4.28 1.50
C ASP A 177 20.86 3.46 0.44
N ARG A 178 21.97 2.83 0.83
CA ARG A 178 22.71 1.90 -0.05
C ARG A 178 21.88 0.67 -0.40
N LEU A 179 21.10 0.15 0.55
CA LEU A 179 20.20 -0.97 0.32
C LEU A 179 19.11 -0.62 -0.69
N LEU A 180 18.51 0.57 -0.59
CA LEU A 180 17.54 1.06 -1.57
C LEU A 180 18.16 1.16 -2.97
N GLY A 181 19.41 1.60 -3.09
CA GLY A 181 20.14 1.58 -4.37
C GLY A 181 20.26 0.17 -4.96
N ARG A 182 20.65 -0.83 -4.16
CA ARG A 182 20.76 -2.23 -4.61
C ARG A 182 19.41 -2.87 -4.95
N VAL A 183 18.36 -2.52 -4.21
CA VAL A 183 16.98 -2.93 -4.52
C VAL A 183 16.58 -2.41 -5.88
N SER A 184 16.85 -1.14 -6.16
CA SER A 184 16.54 -0.51 -7.45
C SER A 184 17.27 -1.18 -8.62
N GLU A 185 18.57 -1.47 -8.47
CA GLU A 185 19.34 -2.19 -9.49
C GLU A 185 18.73 -3.57 -9.81
N ARG A 186 18.32 -4.32 -8.78
CA ARG A 186 17.67 -5.63 -8.95
C ARG A 186 16.30 -5.51 -9.61
N LEU A 187 15.51 -4.52 -9.19
CA LEU A 187 14.17 -4.31 -9.73
C LEU A 187 14.22 -3.89 -11.20
N GLU A 188 15.14 -3.00 -11.56
CA GLU A 188 15.35 -2.55 -12.94
C GLU A 188 15.78 -3.71 -13.85
N GLY A 189 16.66 -4.59 -13.38
CA GLY A 189 17.08 -5.80 -14.11
C GLY A 189 15.98 -6.82 -14.40
N LEU A 190 14.83 -6.72 -13.73
CA LEU A 190 13.66 -7.57 -13.99
C LEU A 190 12.71 -7.00 -15.05
N MET A 191 12.86 -5.74 -15.43
CA MET A 191 11.94 -5.08 -16.35
C MET A 191 12.25 -5.49 -17.79
N ALA A 192 11.29 -6.14 -18.45
CA ALA A 192 11.33 -6.40 -19.90
C ALA A 192 11.00 -5.12 -20.71
N ASP A 193 11.31 -5.13 -22.00
CA ASP A 193 11.05 -4.01 -22.91
C ASP A 193 9.59 -3.53 -22.80
N GLY A 194 9.42 -2.28 -22.35
CA GLY A 194 8.12 -1.62 -22.23
C GLY A 194 7.60 -1.46 -20.79
N ASN A 195 8.06 -2.27 -19.83
CA ASN A 195 7.70 -2.10 -18.42
C ASN A 195 8.52 -0.99 -17.77
N LEU A 196 7.95 -0.32 -16.77
CA LEU A 196 8.62 0.75 -16.03
C LEU A 196 8.57 0.45 -14.54
N CYS A 197 9.70 0.54 -13.85
CA CYS A 197 9.73 0.57 -12.38
C CYS A 197 10.07 1.97 -11.87
N GLY A 198 9.70 2.28 -10.62
CA GLY A 198 9.96 3.56 -9.99
C GLY A 198 9.89 3.49 -8.47
N ARG A 199 10.42 4.52 -7.81
CA ARG A 199 10.33 4.68 -6.35
C ARG A 199 9.32 5.75 -5.99
N LEU A 200 8.37 5.40 -5.13
CA LEU A 200 7.31 6.32 -4.70
C LEU A 200 7.67 7.14 -3.47
N GLY A 201 8.62 6.64 -2.67
CA GLY A 201 9.14 7.26 -1.45
C GLY A 201 9.40 6.22 -0.36
N GLY A 202 10.28 6.50 0.60
CA GLY A 202 10.59 5.55 1.68
C GLY A 202 11.09 4.21 1.12
N ASP A 203 10.43 3.12 1.52
CA ASP A 203 10.59 1.75 1.06
C ASP A 203 9.56 1.30 0.02
N GLU A 204 8.78 2.23 -0.54
CA GLU A 204 7.74 1.96 -1.53
C GLU A 204 8.26 2.06 -2.96
N PHE A 205 8.00 1.03 -3.76
CA PHE A 205 8.29 0.98 -5.19
C PHE A 205 7.03 0.69 -5.99
N ALA A 206 7.06 1.00 -7.27
CA ALA A 206 5.97 0.72 -8.20
C ALA A 206 6.49 0.12 -9.50
N VAL A 207 5.67 -0.73 -10.12
CA VAL A 207 5.91 -1.27 -11.46
C VAL A 207 4.66 -1.05 -12.32
N ILE A 208 4.85 -0.54 -13.54
CA ILE A 208 3.83 -0.40 -14.57
C ILE A 208 4.10 -1.44 -15.64
N VAL A 209 3.11 -2.29 -15.88
CA VAL A 209 3.12 -3.27 -16.97
C VAL A 209 2.16 -2.80 -18.05
N ARG A 210 2.68 -2.52 -19.25
CA ARG A 210 1.90 -1.93 -20.35
C ARG A 210 0.93 -2.91 -21.00
N ASP A 211 1.31 -4.18 -21.07
CA ASP A 211 0.48 -5.26 -21.58
C ASP A 211 0.27 -6.31 -20.49
N ALA A 212 -0.94 -6.28 -19.92
CA ALA A 212 -1.39 -7.21 -18.89
C ALA A 212 -2.54 -8.09 -19.42
N THR A 213 -2.51 -8.44 -20.70
CA THR A 213 -3.50 -9.34 -21.30
C THR A 213 -3.36 -10.77 -20.77
N ASP A 214 -2.15 -11.22 -20.49
CA ASP A 214 -1.86 -12.50 -19.85
C ASP A 214 -1.70 -12.32 -18.32
N ALA A 215 -2.69 -12.80 -17.57
CA ALA A 215 -2.66 -12.77 -16.10
C ALA A 215 -1.54 -13.65 -15.52
N GLY A 216 -1.16 -14.75 -16.18
CA GLY A 216 -0.07 -15.62 -15.72
C GLY A 216 1.28 -14.90 -15.75
N ALA A 217 1.53 -14.13 -16.80
CA ALA A 217 2.75 -13.33 -16.91
C ALA A 217 2.88 -12.25 -15.81
N ILE A 218 1.75 -11.68 -15.37
CA ILE A 218 1.70 -10.70 -14.26
C ILE A 218 2.04 -11.37 -12.93
N ASP A 219 1.45 -12.54 -12.67
CA ASP A 219 1.70 -13.33 -11.47
C ASP A 219 3.15 -13.83 -11.41
N ASP A 220 3.70 -14.29 -12.53
CA ASP A 220 5.09 -14.72 -12.64
C ASP A 220 6.06 -13.56 -12.41
N LEU A 221 5.77 -12.36 -12.94
CA LEU A 221 6.58 -11.18 -12.68
C LEU A 221 6.56 -10.81 -11.20
N ALA A 222 5.39 -10.80 -10.55
CA ALA A 222 5.27 -10.49 -9.13
C ALA A 222 6.05 -11.49 -8.26
N ARG A 223 6.00 -12.79 -8.59
CA ARG A 223 6.78 -13.82 -7.92
C ARG A 223 8.28 -13.62 -8.08
N ARG A 224 8.74 -13.37 -9.32
CA ARG A 224 10.16 -13.10 -9.62
C ARG A 224 10.67 -11.87 -8.89
N ILE A 225 9.87 -10.82 -8.79
CA ILE A 225 10.17 -9.63 -7.99
C ILE A 225 10.43 -10.02 -6.53
N ILE A 226 9.50 -10.73 -5.89
CA ILE A 226 9.63 -11.15 -4.50
C ILE A 226 10.88 -12.03 -4.31
N GLU A 227 11.07 -13.04 -5.14
CA GLU A 227 12.20 -13.97 -5.06
C GLU A 227 13.55 -13.26 -5.24
N THR A 228 13.64 -12.30 -6.16
CA THR A 228 14.87 -11.56 -6.45
C THR A 228 15.19 -10.54 -5.37
N LEU A 229 14.17 -9.81 -4.88
CA LEU A 229 14.35 -8.84 -3.81
C LEU A 229 14.57 -9.49 -2.44
N SER A 230 14.17 -10.75 -2.27
CA SER A 230 14.40 -11.50 -1.02
C SER A 230 15.79 -12.16 -0.95
N GLN A 231 16.61 -12.07 -2.01
CA GLN A 231 17.98 -12.58 -1.97
C GLN A 231 18.85 -11.71 -1.03
N PRO A 232 19.87 -12.30 -0.36
CA PRO A 232 20.74 -11.55 0.55
C PRO A 232 21.43 -10.36 -0.13
N TYR A 233 21.65 -9.27 0.61
CA TYR A 233 22.36 -8.08 0.15
C TYR A 233 23.67 -7.91 0.91
N ASP A 234 24.80 -7.96 0.21
CA ASP A 234 26.10 -7.64 0.79
C ASP A 234 26.37 -6.14 0.64
N ILE A 235 26.35 -5.43 1.77
CA ILE A 235 26.56 -3.98 1.86
C ILE A 235 27.64 -3.70 2.89
N ASP A 236 28.76 -3.20 2.41
CA ASP A 236 29.99 -3.00 3.18
C ASP A 236 30.44 -4.30 3.88
N ALA A 237 30.32 -4.37 5.20
CA ALA A 237 30.68 -5.53 6.02
C ALA A 237 29.45 -6.31 6.55
N HIS A 238 28.25 -6.03 6.04
CA HIS A 238 27.00 -6.64 6.50
C HIS A 238 26.31 -7.41 5.38
N THR A 239 25.75 -8.58 5.73
CA THR A 239 24.80 -9.30 4.88
C THR A 239 23.38 -9.08 5.41
N LEU A 240 22.55 -8.40 4.63
CA LEU A 240 21.20 -8.00 5.01
C LEU A 240 20.15 -8.90 4.35
N TYR A 241 19.09 -9.17 5.09
CA TYR A 241 17.95 -9.96 4.64
C TYR A 241 16.69 -9.12 4.77
N ILE A 242 16.11 -8.77 3.63
CA ILE A 242 14.81 -8.12 3.51
C ILE A 242 13.89 -9.00 2.67
N GLY A 243 12.58 -8.77 2.78
CA GLY A 243 11.59 -9.35 1.88
C GLY A 243 10.94 -8.27 1.03
N ALA A 244 9.98 -8.66 0.19
CA ALA A 244 9.11 -7.73 -0.48
C ALA A 244 7.68 -8.25 -0.48
N SER A 245 6.73 -7.36 -0.23
CA SER A 245 5.30 -7.61 -0.40
C SER A 245 4.81 -6.87 -1.65
N VAL A 246 3.90 -7.46 -2.43
CA VAL A 246 3.43 -6.88 -3.70
C VAL A 246 1.91 -6.86 -3.77
N GLY A 247 1.33 -5.70 -4.11
CA GLY A 247 -0.07 -5.53 -4.44
C GLY A 247 -0.27 -5.24 -5.92
N ILE A 248 -1.20 -5.94 -6.58
CA ILE A 248 -1.40 -5.86 -8.03
C ILE A 248 -2.81 -5.35 -8.33
N ALA A 249 -2.95 -4.40 -9.25
CA ALA A 249 -4.24 -3.98 -9.81
C ALA A 249 -4.18 -3.96 -11.34
N ILE A 250 -5.22 -4.48 -12.00
CA ILE A 250 -5.30 -4.62 -13.45
C ILE A 250 -6.40 -3.69 -14.00
N GLY A 251 -6.01 -2.75 -14.86
CA GLY A 251 -6.94 -1.88 -15.56
C GLY A 251 -7.45 -2.50 -16.86
N PRO A 252 -8.66 -2.13 -17.31
CA PRO A 252 -9.59 -1.17 -16.68
C PRO A 252 -10.50 -1.79 -15.59
N ARG A 253 -10.31 -3.07 -15.23
CA ARG A 253 -11.18 -3.81 -14.29
C ARG A 253 -11.12 -3.23 -12.87
N ASP A 254 -9.91 -3.01 -12.38
CA ASP A 254 -9.62 -2.65 -10.98
C ASP A 254 -9.52 -1.13 -10.79
N GLY A 255 -9.73 -0.35 -11.85
CA GLY A 255 -9.70 1.10 -11.84
C GLY A 255 -9.69 1.69 -13.25
N ARG A 256 -10.48 2.75 -13.46
CA ARG A 256 -10.52 3.51 -14.74
C ARG A 256 -9.80 4.86 -14.66
N THR A 257 -9.23 5.18 -13.51
CA THR A 257 -8.39 6.37 -13.29
C THR A 257 -7.10 5.91 -12.60
N ALA A 258 -6.01 6.65 -12.79
CA ALA A 258 -4.74 6.37 -12.14
C ALA A 258 -4.90 6.31 -10.61
N GLU A 259 -5.67 7.24 -10.03
CA GLU A 259 -5.96 7.27 -8.59
C GLU A 259 -6.67 5.99 -8.11
N MET A 260 -7.72 5.53 -8.82
CA MET A 260 -8.41 4.30 -8.45
C MET A 260 -7.50 3.08 -8.56
N LEU A 261 -6.69 2.99 -9.62
CA LEU A 261 -5.81 1.85 -9.83
C LEU A 261 -4.68 1.79 -8.79
N VAL A 262 -4.07 2.93 -8.46
CA VAL A 262 -3.06 3.06 -7.40
C VAL A 262 -3.66 2.66 -6.05
N ARG A 263 -4.88 3.13 -5.75
CA ARG A 263 -5.60 2.75 -4.52
C ARG A 263 -5.89 1.25 -4.47
N SER A 264 -6.31 0.65 -5.58
CA SER A 264 -6.56 -0.79 -5.66
C SER A 264 -5.29 -1.61 -5.42
N ALA A 265 -4.15 -1.18 -5.98
CA ALA A 265 -2.87 -1.86 -5.76
C ALA A 265 -2.38 -1.71 -4.32
N ASP A 266 -2.54 -0.54 -3.71
CA ASP A 266 -2.21 -0.29 -2.29
C ASP A 266 -3.03 -1.17 -1.35
N LEU A 267 -4.34 -1.30 -1.61
CA LEU A 267 -5.21 -2.21 -0.85
C LEU A 267 -4.80 -3.68 -0.99
N ALA A 268 -4.37 -4.09 -2.19
CA ALA A 268 -3.86 -5.43 -2.42
C ALA A 268 -2.52 -5.65 -1.67
N LEU A 269 -1.65 -4.65 -1.65
CA LEU A 269 -0.38 -4.68 -0.93
C LEU A 269 -0.57 -4.80 0.58
N TYR A 270 -1.53 -4.07 1.15
CA TYR A 270 -1.88 -4.20 2.56
C TYR A 270 -2.28 -5.64 2.92
N ARG A 271 -3.08 -6.31 2.07
CA ARG A 271 -3.43 -7.73 2.28
C ARG A 271 -2.23 -8.67 2.16
N ALA A 272 -1.28 -8.38 1.28
CA ALA A 272 -0.05 -9.16 1.19
C ALA A 272 0.72 -9.09 2.52
N LYS A 273 0.75 -7.92 3.17
CA LYS A 273 1.36 -7.75 4.49
C LYS A 273 0.63 -8.52 5.60
N ASP A 274 -0.71 -8.50 5.60
CA ASP A 274 -1.53 -9.24 6.58
C ASP A 274 -1.47 -10.76 6.39
N ALA A 275 -1.31 -11.23 5.15
CA ALA A 275 -1.19 -12.66 4.82
C ALA A 275 0.17 -13.27 5.18
N GLY A 276 1.05 -12.55 5.88
CA GLY A 276 2.33 -13.04 6.35
C GLY A 276 3.57 -12.38 5.75
N ARG A 277 3.40 -11.38 4.84
CA ARG A 277 4.48 -10.73 4.07
C ARG A 277 5.21 -11.69 3.10
N GLY A 278 6.07 -11.18 2.23
CA GLY A 278 6.80 -12.02 1.25
C GLY A 278 5.90 -12.71 0.22
N VAL A 279 4.71 -12.16 -0.03
CA VAL A 279 3.72 -12.69 -0.98
C VAL A 279 3.18 -11.58 -1.86
N TYR A 280 2.56 -11.94 -2.97
CA TYR A 280 1.79 -11.00 -3.78
C TYR A 280 0.28 -11.23 -3.60
N ARG A 281 -0.51 -10.18 -3.77
CA ARG A 281 -1.97 -10.27 -3.85
C ARG A 281 -2.47 -9.41 -5.00
N SER A 282 -3.40 -9.97 -5.76
CA SER A 282 -4.18 -9.21 -6.74
C SER A 282 -5.36 -8.53 -6.07
N TYR A 283 -5.75 -7.37 -6.58
CA TYR A 283 -6.90 -6.65 -6.08
C TYR A 283 -8.18 -7.45 -6.36
N GLU A 284 -8.92 -7.72 -5.29
CA GLU A 284 -10.20 -8.42 -5.32
C GLU A 284 -11.27 -7.54 -4.66
N PRO A 285 -12.21 -6.97 -5.44
CA PRO A 285 -13.25 -6.05 -4.95
C PRO A 285 -14.14 -6.64 -3.84
N GLU A 286 -14.48 -7.92 -3.95
CA GLU A 286 -15.47 -8.58 -3.07
C GLU A 286 -14.96 -8.82 -1.64
N LEU A 287 -13.64 -8.91 -1.45
CA LEU A 287 -13.03 -9.06 -0.13
C LEU A 287 -12.79 -7.70 0.58
N HIS A 288 -12.94 -6.56 -0.11
CA HIS A 288 -12.59 -5.24 0.44
C HIS A 288 -13.70 -4.66 1.32
N VAL A 289 -14.96 -4.88 0.94
CA VAL A 289 -16.11 -4.51 1.76
C VAL A 289 -16.00 -5.15 3.15
N LYS A 290 -15.62 -6.43 3.23
CA LYS A 290 -15.55 -7.16 4.50
C LYS A 290 -14.48 -6.63 5.45
N ALA A 291 -13.31 -6.23 4.95
CA ALA A 291 -12.21 -5.75 5.79
C ALA A 291 -12.47 -4.34 6.34
N GLU A 292 -12.96 -3.40 5.52
CA GLU A 292 -13.29 -2.06 6.00
C GLU A 292 -14.55 -2.07 6.87
N GLU A 293 -15.56 -2.88 6.53
CA GLU A 293 -16.72 -3.10 7.38
C GLU A 293 -16.30 -3.65 8.75
N ARG A 294 -15.36 -4.61 8.78
CA ARG A 294 -14.79 -5.16 10.02
C ARG A 294 -14.13 -4.08 10.87
N ARG A 295 -13.30 -3.24 10.28
CA ARG A 295 -12.61 -2.14 10.99
C ARG A 295 -13.59 -1.13 11.57
N ILE A 296 -14.60 -0.74 10.78
CA ILE A 296 -15.64 0.20 11.19
C ILE A 296 -16.47 -0.38 12.35
N LEU A 297 -16.83 -1.67 12.28
CA LEU A 297 -17.55 -2.34 13.35
C LEU A 297 -16.71 -2.50 14.61
N GLU A 298 -15.41 -2.82 14.50
CA GLU A 298 -14.53 -2.89 15.67
C GLU A 298 -14.46 -1.54 16.40
N MET A 299 -14.32 -0.44 15.66
CA MET A 299 -14.33 0.90 16.26
C MET A 299 -15.65 1.21 16.98
N ALA A 300 -16.79 0.84 16.39
CA ALA A 300 -18.09 1.01 17.02
C ALA A 300 -18.27 0.11 18.25
N LEU A 301 -17.74 -1.12 18.21
CA LEU A 301 -17.83 -2.10 19.28
C LEU A 301 -17.14 -1.62 20.57
N ARG A 302 -16.06 -0.84 20.46
CA ARG A 302 -15.33 -0.28 21.60
C ARG A 302 -16.21 0.61 22.49
N THR A 303 -17.16 1.33 21.91
CA THR A 303 -18.08 2.23 22.64
C THR A 303 -19.48 1.66 22.80
N ALA A 304 -19.79 0.54 22.13
CA ALA A 304 -21.15 -0.02 22.09
C ALA A 304 -21.72 -0.34 23.48
N LEU A 305 -20.89 -0.86 24.38
CA LEU A 305 -21.31 -1.18 25.75
C LEU A 305 -21.63 0.09 26.55
N GLU A 306 -20.78 1.11 26.48
CA GLU A 306 -20.95 2.39 27.17
C GLU A 306 -22.15 3.19 26.63
N ASN A 307 -22.43 3.06 25.34
CA ASN A 307 -23.56 3.70 24.66
C ASN A 307 -24.90 2.98 24.90
N GLY A 308 -24.92 1.84 25.61
CA GLY A 308 -26.14 1.06 25.82
C GLY A 308 -26.69 0.39 24.55
N GLU A 309 -25.82 0.09 23.59
CA GLU A 309 -26.20 -0.55 22.32
C GLU A 309 -26.35 -2.09 22.44
N MET A 310 -25.93 -2.65 23.57
CA MET A 310 -26.02 -4.09 23.84
C MET A 310 -27.19 -4.43 24.77
N HIS A 311 -27.84 -5.56 24.51
CA HIS A 311 -28.91 -6.10 25.32
C HIS A 311 -28.89 -7.64 25.28
N LEU A 312 -29.61 -8.26 26.21
CA LEU A 312 -29.79 -9.71 26.27
C LEU A 312 -31.21 -10.07 25.83
N GLU A 313 -31.31 -11.04 24.93
CA GLU A 313 -32.54 -11.78 24.67
C GLU A 313 -32.50 -13.10 25.42
N TYR A 314 -33.66 -13.65 25.76
CA TYR A 314 -33.77 -14.87 26.57
C TYR A 314 -34.55 -15.93 25.81
N GLN A 315 -33.86 -16.99 25.38
CA GLN A 315 -34.47 -18.10 24.66
C GLN A 315 -34.91 -19.20 25.64
N PRO A 316 -36.19 -19.60 25.65
CA PRO A 316 -36.66 -20.61 26.59
C PRO A 316 -36.11 -22.00 26.27
N VAL A 317 -35.66 -22.70 27.32
CA VAL A 317 -35.32 -24.11 27.31
C VAL A 317 -36.40 -24.87 28.06
N VAL A 318 -37.00 -25.87 27.40
CA VAL A 318 -38.11 -26.66 27.95
C VAL A 318 -37.72 -28.12 28.13
N ASP A 319 -38.28 -28.76 29.13
CA ASP A 319 -38.20 -30.22 29.27
C ASP A 319 -39.06 -30.89 28.19
N ALA A 320 -38.42 -31.66 27.31
CA ALA A 320 -39.10 -32.35 26.21
C ALA A 320 -40.18 -33.36 26.67
N ARG A 321 -40.11 -33.87 27.91
CA ARG A 321 -41.12 -34.82 28.42
C ARG A 321 -42.39 -34.16 28.90
N GLY A 322 -42.29 -32.96 29.48
CA GLY A 322 -43.38 -32.29 30.18
C GLY A 322 -43.68 -30.87 29.69
N GLU A 323 -42.97 -30.40 28.66
CA GLU A 323 -43.06 -29.05 28.07
C GLU A 323 -42.91 -27.91 29.10
N ARG A 324 -42.30 -28.23 30.25
CA ARG A 324 -42.10 -27.28 31.34
C ARG A 324 -40.85 -26.46 31.08
N LEU A 325 -40.97 -25.15 31.23
CA LEU A 325 -39.81 -24.25 31.21
C LEU A 325 -38.81 -24.63 32.31
N VAL A 326 -37.54 -24.80 31.96
CA VAL A 326 -36.47 -25.17 32.88
C VAL A 326 -35.37 -24.12 33.00
N ALA A 327 -35.10 -23.39 31.93
CA ALA A 327 -34.07 -22.36 31.89
C ALA A 327 -34.35 -21.36 30.76
N PHE A 328 -33.63 -20.25 30.78
CA PHE A 328 -33.46 -19.38 29.62
C PHE A 328 -31.98 -19.31 29.24
N GLU A 329 -31.69 -19.36 27.95
CA GLU A 329 -30.38 -19.02 27.41
C GLU A 329 -30.31 -17.52 27.16
N ALA A 330 -29.32 -16.85 27.77
CA ALA A 330 -29.06 -15.43 27.60
C ALA A 330 -28.22 -15.21 26.33
N LEU A 331 -28.85 -14.63 25.33
CA LEU A 331 -28.27 -14.40 24.02
C LEU A 331 -27.92 -12.91 23.86
N LEU A 332 -26.63 -12.64 23.69
CA LEU A 332 -26.14 -11.28 23.48
C LEU A 332 -26.62 -10.73 22.13
N ARG A 333 -27.07 -9.50 22.14
CA ARG A 333 -27.49 -8.74 20.96
C ARG A 333 -26.82 -7.38 20.93
N TRP A 334 -26.46 -6.94 19.73
CA TRP A 334 -25.94 -5.61 19.50
C TRP A 334 -26.80 -4.91 18.43
N THR A 335 -27.42 -3.80 18.84
CA THR A 335 -28.17 -2.94 17.94
C THR A 335 -27.50 -1.58 17.89
N SER A 336 -26.82 -1.30 16.79
CA SER A 336 -26.17 -0.01 16.58
C SER A 336 -27.13 0.97 15.89
N PRO A 337 -27.23 2.23 16.35
CA PRO A 337 -28.01 3.27 15.67
C PRO A 337 -27.58 3.49 14.21
N ARG A 338 -26.29 3.24 13.91
CA ARG A 338 -25.70 3.45 12.59
C ARG A 338 -25.81 2.24 11.67
N PHE A 339 -25.70 1.03 12.20
CA PHE A 339 -25.60 -0.20 11.42
C PHE A 339 -26.82 -1.13 11.56
N GLY A 340 -27.78 -0.79 12.42
CA GLY A 340 -28.93 -1.64 12.73
C GLY A 340 -28.55 -2.83 13.61
N ILE A 341 -29.26 -3.93 13.44
CA ILE A 341 -29.04 -5.18 14.18
C ILE A 341 -27.80 -5.87 13.61
N ILE A 342 -26.82 -6.14 14.48
CA ILE A 342 -25.58 -6.82 14.12
C ILE A 342 -25.59 -8.22 14.74
N ALA A 343 -25.44 -9.24 13.88
CA ALA A 343 -25.52 -10.63 14.29
C ALA A 343 -24.34 -11.07 15.19
N PRO A 344 -24.54 -11.92 16.21
CA PRO A 344 -23.49 -12.42 17.09
C PRO A 344 -22.29 -13.03 16.37
N GLU A 345 -22.53 -13.79 15.29
CA GLU A 345 -21.51 -14.43 14.47
C GLU A 345 -20.58 -13.40 13.81
N LYS A 346 -21.03 -12.15 13.68
CA LYS A 346 -20.24 -11.06 13.11
C LYS A 346 -19.42 -10.31 14.15
N PHE A 347 -19.96 -10.04 15.34
CA PHE A 347 -19.29 -9.17 16.32
C PHE A 347 -18.56 -9.93 17.44
N ILE A 348 -18.93 -11.17 17.75
CA ILE A 348 -18.22 -11.97 18.77
C ILE A 348 -16.75 -12.19 18.36
N PRO A 349 -16.42 -12.61 17.12
CA PRO A 349 -15.02 -12.74 16.71
C PRO A 349 -14.26 -11.40 16.79
N LEU A 350 -14.93 -10.28 16.49
CA LEU A 350 -14.33 -8.94 16.61
C LEU A 350 -14.05 -8.57 18.06
N ALA A 351 -14.95 -8.94 18.96
CA ALA A 351 -14.77 -8.73 20.39
C ALA A 351 -13.57 -9.54 20.92
N GLU A 352 -13.38 -10.77 20.45
CA GLU A 352 -12.23 -11.61 20.81
C GLU A 352 -10.92 -11.00 20.29
N ASP A 353 -10.83 -10.72 18.99
CA ASP A 353 -9.63 -10.14 18.37
C ASP A 353 -9.24 -8.79 18.98
N ALA A 354 -10.22 -7.94 19.27
CA ALA A 354 -10.02 -6.62 19.87
C ALA A 354 -9.83 -6.66 21.40
N ARG A 355 -9.87 -7.85 22.02
CA ARG A 355 -9.83 -8.09 23.47
C ARG A 355 -10.94 -7.38 24.26
N LEU A 356 -12.08 -7.16 23.61
CA LEU A 356 -13.30 -6.60 24.20
C LEU A 356 -14.25 -7.67 24.73
N ILE A 357 -14.04 -8.95 24.42
CA ILE A 357 -14.93 -10.04 24.83
C ILE A 357 -15.03 -10.17 26.36
N ALA A 358 -13.92 -9.97 27.07
CA ALA A 358 -13.89 -10.06 28.53
C ALA A 358 -14.78 -9.02 29.23
N PRO A 359 -14.68 -7.69 28.94
CA PRO A 359 -15.58 -6.71 29.54
C PRO A 359 -17.05 -6.88 29.11
N ILE A 360 -17.30 -7.25 27.84
CA ILE A 360 -18.66 -7.51 27.34
C ILE A 360 -19.28 -8.70 28.07
N GLY A 361 -18.56 -9.82 28.16
CA GLY A 361 -19.04 -11.02 28.83
C GLY A 361 -19.23 -10.82 30.34
N ALA A 362 -18.39 -10.00 30.99
CA ALA A 362 -18.59 -9.65 32.40
C ALA A 362 -19.89 -8.82 32.61
N TRP A 363 -20.21 -7.92 31.69
CA TRP A 363 -21.48 -7.20 31.71
C TRP A 363 -22.66 -8.14 31.46
N ALA A 364 -22.59 -8.98 30.41
CA ALA A 364 -23.63 -9.94 30.07
C ALA A 364 -23.94 -10.88 31.24
N LEU A 365 -22.90 -11.39 31.91
CA LEU A 365 -23.06 -12.24 33.09
C LEU A 365 -23.79 -11.53 34.24
N ARG A 366 -23.41 -10.29 34.57
CA ARG A 366 -24.08 -9.52 35.63
C ARG A 366 -25.53 -9.27 35.28
N THR A 367 -25.81 -8.79 34.07
CA THR A 367 -27.18 -8.51 33.61
C THR A 367 -28.05 -9.76 33.57
N ALA A 368 -27.50 -10.89 33.12
CA ALA A 368 -28.20 -12.18 33.13
C ALA A 368 -28.52 -12.64 34.55
N CYS A 369 -27.57 -12.50 35.49
CA CYS A 369 -27.80 -12.86 36.89
C CYS A 369 -28.84 -11.94 37.56
N GLU A 370 -28.78 -10.63 37.29
CA GLU A 370 -29.72 -9.63 37.80
C GLU A 370 -31.15 -9.92 37.33
N GLU A 371 -31.32 -10.32 36.08
CA GLU A 371 -32.62 -10.66 35.53
C GLU A 371 -33.12 -12.01 36.08
N ALA A 372 -32.25 -13.02 36.12
CA ALA A 372 -32.59 -14.35 36.62
C ALA A 372 -32.97 -14.36 38.11
N ALA A 373 -32.41 -13.46 38.91
CA ALA A 373 -32.76 -13.30 40.32
C ALA A 373 -34.26 -12.95 40.51
N LYS A 374 -34.91 -12.36 39.51
CA LYS A 374 -36.34 -12.01 39.52
C LYS A 374 -37.26 -13.16 39.12
N TRP A 375 -36.70 -14.22 38.52
CA TRP A 375 -37.47 -15.38 38.06
C TRP A 375 -37.76 -16.36 39.21
N PRO A 376 -38.76 -17.27 39.03
CA PRO A 376 -38.99 -18.36 39.98
C PRO A 376 -37.71 -19.16 40.25
N SER A 377 -37.57 -19.67 41.49
CA SER A 377 -36.32 -20.27 41.98
C SER A 377 -35.90 -21.55 41.24
N ASP A 378 -36.82 -22.19 40.54
CA ASP A 378 -36.58 -23.40 39.75
C ASP A 378 -36.16 -23.12 38.30
N ILE A 379 -36.21 -21.86 37.86
CA ILE A 379 -35.79 -21.44 36.52
C ILE A 379 -34.33 -21.00 36.56
N ARG A 380 -33.52 -21.54 35.64
CA ARG A 380 -32.08 -21.24 35.51
C ARG A 380 -31.81 -20.22 34.41
N VAL A 381 -30.60 -19.67 34.41
CA VAL A 381 -30.08 -18.86 33.31
C VAL A 381 -28.79 -19.47 32.80
N ALA A 382 -28.71 -19.67 31.49
CA ALA A 382 -27.51 -20.11 30.80
C ALA A 382 -26.82 -18.90 30.15
N VAL A 383 -25.49 -18.78 30.33
CA VAL A 383 -24.68 -17.69 29.79
C VAL A 383 -23.48 -18.26 29.06
N ASN A 384 -23.33 -17.87 27.79
CA ASN A 384 -22.21 -18.25 26.93
C ASN A 384 -20.89 -17.62 27.42
N VAL A 385 -19.83 -18.43 27.44
CA VAL A 385 -18.49 -18.02 27.88
C VAL A 385 -17.44 -18.38 26.82
N SER A 386 -16.69 -17.37 26.38
CA SER A 386 -15.59 -17.55 25.43
C SER A 386 -14.36 -18.21 26.07
N ALA A 387 -13.52 -18.84 25.25
CA ALA A 387 -12.25 -19.42 25.68
C ALA A 387 -11.33 -18.38 26.35
N ASP A 388 -11.28 -17.17 25.79
CA ASP A 388 -10.48 -16.05 26.29
C ASP A 388 -10.88 -15.62 27.70
N GLN A 389 -12.18 -15.67 28.02
CA GLN A 389 -12.66 -15.38 29.38
C GLN A 389 -12.20 -16.45 30.38
N LEU A 390 -12.21 -17.73 30.00
CA LEU A 390 -11.75 -18.82 30.87
C LEU A 390 -10.24 -18.82 31.08
N GLN A 391 -9.47 -18.25 30.16
CA GLN A 391 -8.04 -18.03 30.34
C GLN A 391 -7.73 -16.89 31.31
N ASN A 392 -8.69 -15.98 31.56
CA ASN A 392 -8.50 -14.88 32.50
C ASN A 392 -8.63 -15.37 33.96
N PRO A 393 -7.56 -15.30 34.78
CA PRO A 393 -7.61 -15.76 36.17
C PRO A 393 -8.65 -15.03 37.03
N ASN A 394 -9.04 -13.81 36.66
CA ASN A 394 -10.02 -13.00 37.37
C ASN A 394 -11.48 -13.37 37.04
N PHE A 395 -11.71 -14.29 36.11
CA PHE A 395 -13.07 -14.68 35.71
C PHE A 395 -13.86 -15.31 36.86
N VAL A 396 -13.21 -16.17 37.67
CA VAL A 396 -13.83 -16.73 38.90
C VAL A 396 -14.31 -15.62 39.83
N THR A 397 -13.51 -14.57 40.01
CA THR A 397 -13.88 -13.40 40.83
C THR A 397 -15.08 -12.67 40.21
N THR A 398 -15.10 -12.51 38.89
CA THR A 398 -16.23 -11.87 38.18
C THR A 398 -17.53 -12.63 38.39
N VAL A 399 -17.51 -13.96 38.28
CA VAL A 399 -18.69 -14.81 38.53
C VAL A 399 -19.12 -14.72 39.99
N THR A 400 -18.16 -14.81 40.92
CA THR A 400 -18.44 -14.71 42.36
C THR A 400 -19.09 -13.37 42.70
N SER A 401 -18.57 -12.27 42.18
CA SER A 401 -19.13 -10.93 42.38
C SER A 401 -20.52 -10.78 41.75
N ALA A 402 -20.75 -11.35 40.56
CA ALA A 402 -22.06 -11.31 39.92
C ALA A 402 -23.11 -12.03 40.78
N LEU A 403 -22.82 -13.25 41.25
CA LEU A 403 -23.72 -14.01 42.12
C LEU A 403 -23.98 -13.28 43.45
N ALA A 404 -22.90 -12.78 44.10
CA ALA A 404 -23.00 -12.09 45.37
C ALA A 404 -23.84 -10.79 45.29
N ASN A 405 -23.64 -9.99 44.23
CA ASN A 405 -24.35 -8.71 44.08
C ASN A 405 -25.83 -8.89 43.72
N THR A 406 -26.18 -9.98 43.05
CA THR A 406 -27.54 -10.27 42.58
C THR A 406 -28.35 -11.12 43.54
N GLY A 407 -27.68 -11.86 44.43
CA GLY A 407 -28.29 -12.85 45.30
C GLY A 407 -28.77 -14.11 44.54
N LEU A 408 -28.40 -14.28 43.28
CA LEU A 408 -28.73 -15.48 42.52
C LEU A 408 -28.00 -16.69 43.12
N SER A 409 -28.74 -17.76 43.39
CA SER A 409 -28.14 -19.02 43.83
C SER A 409 -27.22 -19.59 42.75
N ALA A 410 -26.02 -20.02 43.12
CA ALA A 410 -25.01 -20.47 42.15
C ALA A 410 -25.50 -21.62 41.27
N ASP A 411 -26.32 -22.53 41.80
CA ASP A 411 -26.88 -23.66 41.07
C ASP A 411 -27.89 -23.28 39.99
N ARG A 412 -28.35 -22.01 39.98
CA ARG A 412 -29.22 -21.44 38.95
C ARG A 412 -28.46 -20.81 37.80
N LEU A 413 -27.16 -20.57 37.94
CA LEU A 413 -26.29 -20.09 36.87
C LEU A 413 -25.66 -21.28 36.15
N GLU A 414 -25.87 -21.35 34.84
CA GLU A 414 -25.29 -22.34 33.95
C GLU A 414 -24.34 -21.62 32.99
N LEU A 415 -23.08 -22.05 32.94
CA LEU A 415 -22.09 -21.50 32.02
C LEU A 415 -21.98 -22.42 30.81
N GLU A 416 -22.17 -21.87 29.63
CA GLU A 416 -22.06 -22.59 28.35
C GLU A 416 -20.68 -22.37 27.76
N VAL A 417 -20.00 -23.46 27.42
CA VAL A 417 -18.65 -23.44 26.85
C VAL A 417 -18.60 -24.31 25.61
N THR A 418 -17.93 -23.85 24.56
CA THR A 418 -17.76 -24.63 23.35
C THR A 418 -16.70 -25.73 23.52
N GLU A 419 -16.78 -26.75 22.67
CA GLU A 419 -15.85 -27.90 22.70
C GLU A 419 -14.38 -27.50 22.48
N SER A 420 -14.13 -26.43 21.70
CA SER A 420 -12.78 -25.95 21.36
C SER A 420 -11.97 -25.49 22.58
N VAL A 421 -12.63 -25.10 23.67
CA VAL A 421 -12.01 -24.76 24.96
C VAL A 421 -11.20 -25.94 25.50
N PHE A 422 -11.64 -27.17 25.27
CA PHE A 422 -11.01 -28.38 25.80
C PHE A 422 -9.97 -29.00 24.86
N LEU A 423 -9.99 -28.64 23.58
CA LEU A 423 -8.99 -29.08 22.58
C LEU A 423 -7.65 -28.38 22.75
N THR A 424 -7.69 -27.12 23.18
CA THR A 424 -6.48 -26.37 23.47
C THR A 424 -6.01 -26.82 24.86
N GLU A 425 -4.93 -27.60 24.97
CA GLU A 425 -4.35 -28.09 26.25
C GLU A 425 -3.78 -26.95 27.13
N ALA A 426 -4.53 -25.88 27.33
CA ALA A 426 -4.20 -24.80 28.22
C ALA A 426 -4.59 -25.21 29.65
N LEU A 427 -3.60 -25.67 30.42
CA LEU A 427 -3.69 -26.00 31.86
C LEU A 427 -4.42 -24.94 32.74
N GLY A 428 -4.62 -23.72 32.23
CA GLY A 428 -5.35 -22.64 32.88
C GLY A 428 -6.88 -22.79 32.86
N ALA A 429 -7.48 -23.16 31.72
CA ALA A 429 -8.94 -23.16 31.57
C ALA A 429 -9.61 -24.23 32.45
N THR A 430 -9.04 -25.43 32.52
CA THR A 430 -9.57 -26.53 33.36
C THR A 430 -9.59 -26.16 34.84
N LYS A 431 -8.55 -25.49 35.35
CA LYS A 431 -8.50 -25.05 36.76
C LYS A 431 -9.52 -23.96 37.07
N VAL A 432 -9.79 -23.07 36.12
CA VAL A 432 -10.84 -22.05 36.25
C VAL A 432 -12.21 -22.73 36.29
N LEU A 433 -12.47 -23.70 35.41
CA LEU A 433 -13.72 -24.47 35.39
C LEU A 433 -13.93 -25.26 36.69
N GLU A 434 -12.91 -25.93 37.22
CA GLU A 434 -13.00 -26.63 38.51
C GLU A 434 -13.40 -25.68 39.65
N ARG A 435 -12.77 -24.50 39.72
CA ARG A 435 -13.12 -23.49 40.73
C ARG A 435 -14.54 -22.96 40.57
N LEU A 436 -15.03 -22.83 39.34
CA LEU A 436 -16.42 -22.43 39.07
C LEU A 436 -17.39 -23.52 39.54
N LEU A 437 -17.11 -24.78 39.24
CA LEU A 437 -17.91 -25.91 39.74
C LEU A 437 -17.91 -25.99 41.27
N ASP A 438 -16.79 -25.69 41.93
CA ASP A 438 -16.70 -25.62 43.40
C ASP A 438 -17.55 -24.48 44.01
N LEU A 439 -17.83 -23.40 43.25
CA LEU A 439 -18.80 -22.37 43.65
C LEU A 439 -20.25 -22.86 43.58
N GLY A 440 -20.49 -24.01 42.93
CA GLY A 440 -21.82 -24.57 42.72
C GLY A 440 -22.49 -24.13 41.43
N VAL A 441 -21.79 -23.44 40.52
CA VAL A 441 -22.34 -23.13 39.20
C VAL A 441 -22.39 -24.39 38.32
N ARG A 442 -23.35 -24.42 37.40
CA ARG A 442 -23.47 -25.51 36.43
C ARG A 442 -22.63 -25.22 35.19
N LEU A 443 -22.18 -26.29 34.54
CA LEU A 443 -21.43 -26.22 33.29
C LEU A 443 -22.17 -27.01 32.22
N SER A 444 -22.39 -26.39 31.07
CA SER A 444 -22.97 -26.97 29.88
C SER A 444 -21.93 -26.97 28.75
N LEU A 445 -21.86 -28.06 28.00
CA LEU A 445 -21.06 -28.14 26.78
C LEU A 445 -21.92 -27.76 25.58
N ASP A 446 -21.53 -26.71 24.85
CA ASP A 446 -22.23 -26.25 23.65
C ASP A 446 -21.57 -26.72 22.35
N ASP A 447 -22.37 -26.73 21.27
CA ASP A 447 -22.00 -27.14 19.90
C ASP A 447 -21.33 -28.53 19.82
N PHE A 448 -21.83 -29.50 20.61
CA PHE A 448 -21.24 -30.84 20.65
C PHE A 448 -21.34 -31.55 19.29
N GLY A 449 -20.19 -32.05 18.80
CA GLY A 449 -20.07 -32.92 17.62
C GLY A 449 -19.52 -32.25 16.35
N VAL A 450 -19.33 -30.92 16.33
CA VAL A 450 -18.82 -30.18 15.15
C VAL A 450 -17.28 -30.18 15.07
N GLY A 451 -16.59 -30.48 16.18
CA GLY A 451 -15.14 -30.50 16.28
C GLY A 451 -14.50 -31.87 16.02
N HIS A 452 -13.21 -31.87 15.65
CA HIS A 452 -12.39 -33.08 15.65
C HIS A 452 -11.94 -33.40 17.08
N SER A 453 -12.76 -34.10 17.89
CA SER A 453 -12.35 -34.44 19.26
C SER A 453 -12.64 -35.87 19.69
N SER A 454 -11.64 -36.41 20.39
CA SER A 454 -11.72 -37.60 21.24
C SER A 454 -12.61 -37.31 22.46
N LEU A 455 -13.57 -38.20 22.75
CA LEU A 455 -14.50 -38.16 23.90
C LEU A 455 -13.81 -38.11 25.29
N GLY A 456 -12.48 -38.08 25.35
CA GLY A 456 -11.69 -38.13 26.58
C GLY A 456 -11.96 -36.99 27.57
N TYR A 457 -12.30 -35.78 27.11
CA TYR A 457 -12.57 -34.65 28.00
C TYR A 457 -13.90 -34.77 28.77
N LEU A 458 -14.91 -35.45 28.20
CA LEU A 458 -16.18 -35.74 28.88
C LEU A 458 -15.97 -36.58 30.15
N SER A 459 -14.93 -37.42 30.19
CA SER A 459 -14.60 -38.22 31.37
C SER A 459 -13.92 -37.43 32.49
N ARG A 460 -13.36 -36.26 32.18
CA ARG A 460 -12.52 -35.47 33.10
C ARG A 460 -13.25 -34.30 33.76
N THR A 461 -14.34 -33.83 33.16
CA THR A 461 -15.08 -32.65 33.62
C THR A 461 -16.53 -33.02 33.94
N ARG A 462 -17.09 -32.41 35.00
CA ARG A 462 -18.49 -32.63 35.40
C ARG A 462 -19.41 -31.66 34.67
N PHE A 463 -19.97 -32.11 33.55
CA PHE A 463 -21.01 -31.37 32.83
C PHE A 463 -22.39 -31.67 33.43
N SER A 464 -23.22 -30.63 33.54
CA SER A 464 -24.63 -30.74 33.93
C SER A 464 -25.52 -31.05 32.73
N SER A 465 -25.10 -30.63 31.55
CA SER A 465 -25.84 -30.78 30.30
C SER A 465 -24.86 -30.77 29.11
N ILE A 466 -25.32 -31.34 28.00
CA ILE A 466 -24.62 -31.32 26.72
C ILE A 466 -25.66 -30.85 25.70
N LYS A 467 -25.36 -29.77 24.98
CA LYS A 467 -26.19 -29.24 23.90
C LYS A 467 -25.70 -29.82 22.58
N ILE A 468 -26.60 -30.50 21.88
CA ILE A 468 -26.32 -31.09 20.57
C ILE A 468 -26.36 -29.97 19.54
N ASP A 469 -25.33 -29.89 18.70
CA ASP A 469 -25.29 -28.87 17.66
C ASP A 469 -26.52 -28.97 16.73
N ARG A 470 -26.99 -27.79 16.31
CA ARG A 470 -28.22 -27.65 15.53
C ARG A 470 -28.16 -28.39 14.18
N SER A 471 -26.98 -28.54 13.58
CA SER A 471 -26.82 -29.25 12.31
C SER A 471 -27.28 -30.70 12.41
N PHE A 472 -26.85 -31.44 13.44
CA PHE A 472 -27.27 -32.81 13.70
C PHE A 472 -28.79 -32.93 13.87
N VAL A 473 -29.41 -32.02 14.62
CA VAL A 473 -30.86 -32.04 14.85
C VAL A 473 -31.62 -31.82 13.55
N ARG A 474 -31.17 -30.85 12.73
CA ARG A 474 -31.78 -30.54 11.44
C ARG A 474 -31.63 -31.70 10.46
N ASP A 475 -30.45 -32.30 10.39
CA ASP A 475 -30.13 -33.34 9.43
C ASP A 475 -30.81 -34.67 9.81
N ALA A 476 -30.89 -34.98 11.11
CA ALA A 476 -31.70 -36.07 11.65
C ALA A 476 -33.20 -35.88 11.35
N ALA A 477 -33.73 -34.66 11.52
CA ALA A 477 -35.13 -34.35 11.18
C ALA A 477 -35.41 -34.47 9.67
N ALA A 478 -34.41 -34.21 8.83
CA ALA A 478 -34.48 -34.37 7.39
C ALA A 478 -34.28 -35.83 6.92
N GLY A 479 -33.93 -36.76 7.82
CA GLY A 479 -33.66 -38.16 7.49
C GLY A 479 -32.36 -38.37 6.70
N THR A 480 -31.47 -37.38 6.70
CA THR A 480 -30.17 -37.46 6.02
C THR A 480 -29.24 -38.31 6.85
N ARG A 481 -28.65 -39.37 6.27
CA ARG A 481 -27.56 -40.11 6.92
C ARG A 481 -26.30 -39.26 6.85
N GLU A 482 -25.78 -38.86 8.00
CA GLU A 482 -24.42 -38.35 8.09
C GLU A 482 -23.41 -39.45 7.77
N ALA A 483 -22.31 -39.05 7.13
CA ALA A 483 -21.15 -39.90 6.96
C ALA A 483 -20.48 -40.06 8.33
N VAL A 484 -20.69 -41.21 8.97
CA VAL A 484 -19.90 -41.62 10.14
C VAL A 484 -18.45 -41.72 9.67
N ALA A 485 -17.59 -40.88 10.25
CA ALA A 485 -16.13 -40.92 10.04
C ALA A 485 -15.53 -42.25 10.55
#